data_AF-A0A7W0TKW6-F1
#
_entry.id   AF-A0A7W0TKW6-F1
#
_cell.length_a   1.000
_cell.length_b   1.000
_cell.length_c   1.000
_cell.angle_alpha   90.00
_cell.angle_beta   90.00
_cell.angle_gamma   90.00
#
_symmetry.space_group_name_H-M   'P 1'
#
loop_
_entity.id
_entity.type
_entity.pdbx_description
1 polymer ?
#
loop_
_entity_poly.entity_id
_entity_poly.type
_entity_poly.pdbx_seq_one_letter_code
_entity_poly.pdbx_strand_id
1 'polypeptide(L)' 'TACAKNPLPVVVPCHRVVRSDGTIGEYVGGVEAKQTLLSLESAA' A
#
# COMPACT_ATOMS: atom_id res chain seq x y z
N THR A 1 -8.11 8.51 -0.53
CA THR A 1 -9.59 8.41 -0.46
C THR A 1 -10.29 7.77 -1.65
N ALA A 2 -9.61 7.23 -2.67
CA ALA A 2 -10.17 6.14 -3.50
C ALA A 2 -9.55 4.78 -3.10
N CYS A 3 -8.21 4.75 -2.99
CA CYS A 3 -7.43 3.58 -2.58
C CYS A 3 -7.82 2.99 -1.21
N ALA A 4 -8.24 3.84 -0.27
CA ALA A 4 -8.69 3.42 1.07
C ALA A 4 -10.04 2.70 1.07
N LYS A 5 -10.82 2.82 0.00
CA LYS A 5 -12.13 2.17 -0.16
C LYS A 5 -12.05 0.95 -1.08
N ASN A 6 -10.84 0.50 -1.42
CA ASN A 6 -10.65 -0.67 -2.26
C ASN A 6 -11.26 -1.91 -1.57
N PRO A 7 -12.29 -2.56 -2.14
CA PRO A 7 -12.92 -3.73 -1.54
C PRO A 7 -12.05 -4.99 -1.63
N LEU A 8 -11.00 -4.98 -2.45
CA LEU A 8 -10.10 -6.12 -2.63
C LEU A 8 -8.63 -5.67 -2.59
N PRO A 9 -8.08 -5.40 -1.38
CA PRO A 9 -6.67 -5.07 -1.21
C PRO A 9 -5.75 -6.19 -1.70
N VAL A 10 -4.48 -5.87 -1.97
CA VAL A 10 -3.47 -6.77 -2.58
C VAL A 10 -3.75 -7.12 -4.04
N VAL A 11 -4.94 -7.65 -4.38
CA VAL A 11 -5.31 -7.98 -5.77
C VAL A 11 -5.43 -6.72 -6.62
N VAL A 12 -6.19 -5.73 -6.15
CA VAL A 12 -6.08 -4.35 -6.64
C VAL A 12 -4.96 -3.69 -5.81
N PRO A 13 -3.81 -3.35 -6.41
CA PRO A 13 -2.58 -3.07 -5.67
C PRO A 13 -2.54 -1.65 -5.11
N CYS A 14 -3.54 -1.29 -4.30
CA CYS A 14 -3.65 0.05 -3.72
C CYS A 14 -2.54 0.36 -2.71
N HIS A 15 -1.82 -0.65 -2.21
CA HIS A 15 -0.59 -0.50 -1.41
C HIS A 15 0.60 0.04 -2.22
N ARG A 16 0.58 0.00 -3.56
CA ARG A 16 1.64 0.59 -4.41
C ARG A 16 1.53 2.09 -4.59
N VAL A 17 0.40 2.70 -4.22
CA VAL A 17 0.22 4.15 -4.29
C VAL A 17 0.90 4.79 -3.08
N VAL A 18 1.98 5.54 -3.33
CA VAL A 18 2.77 6.25 -2.31
C VAL A 18 2.66 7.77 -2.49
N ARG A 19 3.05 8.53 -1.46
CA ARG A 19 2.99 9.99 -1.52
C ARG A 19 4.20 10.52 -2.27
N SER A 20 4.01 11.63 -2.99
CA SER A 20 5.09 12.30 -3.74
C SER A 20 6.17 12.91 -2.86
N ASP A 21 5.87 13.12 -1.57
CA ASP A 21 6.80 13.61 -0.55
C ASP A 21 7.76 12.50 -0.04
N GLY A 22 7.68 11.30 -0.59
CA GLY A 22 8.52 10.15 -0.21
C GLY A 22 8.03 9.40 1.03
N THR A 23 6.97 9.87 1.69
CA THR A 23 6.37 9.14 2.80
C THR A 23 5.45 8.02 2.28
N ILE A 24 5.32 6.95 3.06
CA ILE A 24 4.57 5.77 2.63
C ILE A 24 3.06 6.04 2.52
N GLY A 25 2.52 6.95 3.33
CA GLY A 25 1.09 7.24 3.43
C GLY A 25 0.27 6.08 4.03
N GLU A 26 -1.03 6.30 4.15
CA GLU A 26 -1.94 5.36 4.80
C GLU A 26 -2.32 4.17 3.92
N TYR A 27 -2.85 3.13 4.58
CA TYR A 27 -3.34 1.91 3.95
C TYR A 27 -4.46 1.31 4.79
N VAL A 28 -5.44 0.67 4.13
CA VAL A 28 -6.58 0.04 4.82
C VAL A 28 -6.14 -1.08 5.76
N GLY A 29 -5.05 -1.79 5.42
CA GLY A 29 -4.44 -2.80 6.27
C GLY A 29 -3.43 -2.24 7.29
N GLY A 30 -3.33 -0.92 7.42
CA GLY A 30 -2.32 -0.27 8.27
C GLY A 30 -0.97 -0.09 7.57
N VAL A 31 -0.15 0.82 8.14
CA VAL A 31 1.14 1.21 7.55
C VAL A 31 2.13 0.03 7.52
N GLU A 32 2.17 -0.79 8.58
CA GLU A 32 3.05 -1.96 8.66
C GLU A 32 2.75 -2.98 7.56
N ALA A 33 1.47 -3.28 7.30
CA ALA A 33 1.10 -4.19 6.22
C ALA A 33 1.55 -3.67 4.84
N LYS A 34 1.41 -2.35 4.61
CA LYS A 34 1.88 -1.71 3.36
C LYS A 34 3.40 -1.81 3.22
N GLN A 35 4.16 -1.58 4.30
CA GLN A 35 5.61 -1.74 4.31
C GLN A 35 6.02 -3.18 3.98
N THR A 36 5.39 -4.16 4.63
CA THR A 36 5.67 -5.58 4.39
C THR A 36 5.38 -5.97 2.95
N LEU A 37 4.24 -5.56 2.39
CA LEU A 37 3.89 -5.86 0.99
C LEU A 37 4.90 -5.25 0.01
N LEU A 38 5.27 -3.98 0.19
CA LEU A 38 6.27 -3.33 -0.67
C LEU A 38 7.65 -3.98 -0.54
N SER A 39 8.04 -4.39 0.67
CA SER A 39 9.30 -5.11 0.91
C SER A 39 9.33 -6.46 0.19
N LEU A 40 8.26 -7.25 0.31
CA LEU A 40 8.11 -8.53 -0.38
C LEU A 40 8.15 -8.38 -1.90
N GLU A 41 7.48 -7.35 -2.44
CA GLU A 41 7.50 -7.05 -3.88
C GLU A 41 8.88 -6.58 -4.39
N SER A 42 9.70 -5.99 -3.53
CA SER A 42 11.06 -5.53 -3.87
C SER A 42 12.14 -6.61 -3.76
N ALA A 43 11.86 -7.66 -2.98
CA ALA A 43 12.76 -8.79 -2.76
C ALA A 43 12.60 -9.91 -3.81
N ALA A 44 11.54 -9.84 -4.62
CA ALA A 44 11.25 -10.73 -5.74
C ALA A 44 11.84 -10.18 -7.04
#